data_AF-A0A3N5KUP9-F1
#
_entry.id   AF-A0A3N5KUP9-F1
#
_cell.length_a   1.000
_cell.length_b   1.000
_cell.length_c   1.000
_cell.angle_alpha   90.00
_cell.angle_beta   90.00
_cell.angle_gamma   90.00
#
_symmetry.space_group_name_H-M   'P 1'
#
loop_
_entity.id
_entity.type
_entity.pdbx_description
1 polymer ?
#
loop_
_entity_poly.entity_id
_entity_poly.type
_entity_poly.pdbx_seq_one_letter_code
_entity_poly.pdbx_strand_id
1 'polypeptide(L)'
;MTIPNELVRTALEAALIVAIADRAHAPRPLHKFLNFQKMPAAAMPVVRKVLDSDEAFRQRVAESVNLDAVDRPSLLLLTRPDGWEEELERLADEEAQARDDSREAKAEKSAQRKLKAAEQAREKAEGRVQEMAAELDRTRAALEQERAGRRQAETTAHSLTWEIDKQRERVRELEEATTRWQEERIELQRALTDAPQTPSPDVAMEEFDVSGMVEALGGARGALSALERALESIEAQLPTEAPPPSSPRSGQERRLRKEKHARRSPSPLPGGVHDTSDEAARHLVALKHVVLVVDGYNVAMRGWPDVVALPDQRARLLDRLARLYATKHTEVVVVF
;
A
#
# COMPACT_ATOMS: atom_id res chain seq x y z
N MET A 1 -34.21 8.22 -54.31
CA MET A 1 -32.91 8.03 -53.61
C MET A 1 -32.19 6.78 -54.12
N THR A 2 -30.94 6.51 -53.71
CA THR A 2 -30.25 5.24 -54.06
C THR A 2 -30.61 4.14 -53.06
N ILE A 3 -31.49 3.23 -53.45
CA ILE A 3 -31.90 2.08 -52.63
C ILE A 3 -30.64 1.24 -52.29
N PRO A 4 -30.41 0.81 -51.04
CA PRO A 4 -29.23 0.03 -50.69
C PRO A 4 -29.21 -1.35 -51.36
N ASN A 5 -28.06 -1.77 -51.90
CA ASN A 5 -27.94 -3.10 -52.52
C ASN A 5 -28.14 -4.26 -51.52
N GLU A 6 -27.85 -4.03 -50.23
CA GLU A 6 -28.09 -5.02 -49.17
C GLU A 6 -29.58 -5.29 -48.95
N LEU A 7 -30.46 -4.33 -49.26
CA LEU A 7 -31.91 -4.49 -49.11
C LEU A 7 -32.47 -5.52 -50.10
N VAL A 8 -31.89 -5.59 -51.30
CA VAL A 8 -32.31 -6.47 -52.39
C VAL A 8 -31.32 -7.62 -52.63
N ARG A 9 -30.52 -7.95 -51.62
CA ARG A 9 -29.39 -8.86 -51.74
C ARG A 9 -29.82 -10.24 -52.23
N THR A 10 -30.93 -10.77 -51.74
CA THR A 10 -31.41 -12.10 -52.12
C THR A 10 -31.72 -12.20 -53.61
N ALA A 11 -32.35 -11.17 -54.20
CA ALA A 11 -32.56 -11.10 -55.64
C ALA A 11 -31.24 -11.04 -56.42
N LEU A 12 -30.26 -10.30 -55.93
CA LEU A 12 -28.94 -10.23 -56.56
C LEU A 12 -28.18 -11.57 -56.47
N GLU A 13 -28.26 -12.28 -55.35
CA GLU A 13 -27.63 -13.59 -55.17
C GLU A 13 -28.29 -14.63 -56.09
N ALA A 14 -29.62 -14.62 -56.16
CA ALA A 14 -30.38 -15.44 -57.08
C ALA A 14 -30.02 -15.17 -58.55
N ALA A 15 -29.90 -13.90 -58.96
CA ALA A 15 -29.49 -13.55 -60.30
C ALA A 15 -28.09 -14.09 -60.65
N LEU A 16 -27.15 -14.05 -59.71
CA LEU A 16 -25.82 -14.63 -59.92
C LEU A 16 -25.89 -16.16 -60.04
N ILE A 17 -26.70 -16.84 -59.22
CA ILE A 17 -26.91 -18.30 -59.29
C ILE A 17 -27.46 -18.71 -60.66
N VAL A 18 -28.46 -17.99 -61.17
CA VAL A 18 -29.06 -18.24 -62.49
C VAL A 18 -28.05 -18.02 -63.60
N ALA A 19 -27.24 -16.95 -63.52
CA ALA A 19 -26.16 -16.71 -64.49
C ALA A 19 -25.06 -17.78 -64.44
N ILE A 20 -24.80 -18.39 -63.28
CA ILE A 20 -23.85 -19.50 -63.14
C ILE A 20 -24.44 -20.79 -63.73
N ALA A 21 -25.73 -21.04 -63.54
CA ALA A 21 -26.42 -22.21 -64.08
C ALA A 21 -26.54 -22.17 -65.61
N ASP A 22 -26.78 -21.00 -66.20
CA ASP A 22 -26.86 -20.80 -67.65
C ASP A 22 -25.78 -19.81 -68.14
N ARG A 23 -24.53 -20.29 -68.15
CA ARG A 23 -23.37 -19.49 -68.58
C ARG A 23 -23.43 -19.04 -70.04
N ALA A 24 -24.14 -19.78 -70.90
CA ALA A 24 -24.24 -19.49 -72.32
C ALA A 24 -25.08 -18.22 -72.58
N HIS A 25 -26.14 -18.02 -71.80
CA HIS A 25 -27.02 -16.84 -71.89
C HIS A 25 -26.76 -15.81 -70.79
N ALA A 26 -25.67 -15.97 -70.02
CA ALA A 26 -25.29 -15.04 -68.97
C ALA A 26 -24.86 -13.68 -69.58
N PRO A 27 -25.36 -12.55 -69.05
CA PRO A 27 -24.97 -11.21 -69.48
C PRO A 27 -23.46 -10.98 -69.36
N ARG A 28 -22.83 -10.39 -70.39
CA ARG A 28 -21.38 -10.13 -70.45
C ARG A 28 -20.79 -9.47 -69.20
N PRO A 29 -21.44 -8.47 -68.55
CA PRO A 29 -20.89 -7.84 -67.35
C PRO A 29 -20.70 -8.78 -66.16
N LEU A 30 -21.41 -9.92 -66.14
CA LEU A 30 -21.37 -10.92 -65.07
C LEU A 30 -20.31 -11.99 -65.27
N HIS A 31 -19.72 -12.12 -66.47
CA HIS A 31 -18.77 -13.21 -66.80
C HIS A 31 -17.60 -13.31 -65.82
N LYS A 32 -17.07 -12.16 -65.36
CA LYS A 32 -16.00 -12.09 -64.36
C LYS A 32 -16.38 -12.64 -62.99
N PHE A 33 -17.67 -12.77 -62.69
CA PHE A 33 -18.19 -13.21 -61.40
C PHE A 33 -18.75 -14.65 -61.40
N LEU A 34 -18.83 -15.31 -62.56
CA LEU A 34 -19.42 -16.66 -62.69
C LEU A 34 -18.61 -17.78 -62.03
N ASN A 35 -17.37 -17.49 -61.61
CA ASN A 35 -16.50 -18.44 -60.92
C ASN A 35 -16.65 -18.37 -59.38
N PHE A 36 -17.41 -17.42 -58.86
CA PHE A 36 -17.60 -17.28 -57.41
C PHE A 36 -18.81 -18.08 -56.94
N GLN A 37 -18.64 -18.88 -55.89
CA GLN A 37 -19.73 -19.63 -55.25
C GLN A 37 -20.65 -18.76 -54.38
N LYS A 38 -20.16 -17.62 -53.88
CA LYS A 38 -20.91 -16.66 -53.08
C LYS A 38 -20.77 -15.28 -53.70
N MET A 39 -21.80 -14.44 -53.57
CA MET A 39 -21.80 -13.12 -54.17
C MET A 39 -20.74 -12.20 -53.52
N PRO A 40 -19.76 -11.70 -54.28
CA PRO A 40 -18.83 -10.69 -53.79
C PRO A 40 -19.51 -9.33 -53.65
N ALA A 41 -19.12 -8.54 -52.65
CA ALA A 41 -19.68 -7.20 -52.45
C ALA A 41 -19.52 -6.28 -53.68
N ALA A 42 -18.40 -6.43 -54.41
CA ALA A 42 -18.13 -5.69 -55.64
C ALA A 42 -19.01 -6.12 -56.83
N ALA A 43 -19.65 -7.29 -56.77
CA ALA A 43 -20.55 -7.78 -57.82
C ALA A 43 -21.96 -7.20 -57.69
N MET A 44 -22.41 -6.87 -56.46
CA MET A 44 -23.77 -6.37 -56.19
C MET A 44 -24.21 -5.20 -57.08
N PRO A 45 -23.44 -4.10 -57.23
CA PRO A 45 -23.84 -2.99 -58.09
C PRO A 45 -23.86 -3.38 -59.59
N VAL A 46 -23.02 -4.34 -60.00
CA VAL A 46 -22.98 -4.81 -61.39
C VAL A 46 -24.17 -5.70 -61.71
N VAL A 47 -24.50 -6.65 -60.82
CA VAL A 47 -25.68 -7.52 -60.95
C VAL A 47 -26.94 -6.68 -60.97
N ARG A 48 -27.05 -5.69 -60.09
CA ARG A 48 -28.18 -4.77 -60.08
C ARG A 48 -28.35 -4.03 -61.40
N LYS A 49 -27.28 -3.41 -61.90
CA LYS A 49 -27.31 -2.71 -63.20
C LYS A 49 -27.72 -3.61 -64.35
N VAL A 50 -27.34 -4.89 -64.32
CA VAL A 50 -27.75 -5.88 -65.31
C VAL A 50 -29.24 -6.20 -65.21
N LEU A 51 -29.78 -6.43 -64.00
CA LEU A 51 -31.23 -6.62 -63.82
C LEU A 51 -32.05 -5.38 -64.23
N ASP A 52 -31.47 -4.18 -64.07
CA ASP A 52 -32.09 -2.93 -64.50
C ASP A 52 -32.12 -2.75 -66.01
N SER A 53 -31.10 -3.24 -66.72
CA SER A 53 -30.93 -3.02 -68.17
C SER A 53 -31.39 -4.19 -69.04
N ASP A 54 -31.44 -5.41 -68.50
CA ASP A 54 -31.75 -6.64 -69.21
C ASP A 54 -33.04 -7.28 -68.66
N GLU A 55 -34.16 -6.92 -69.28
CA GLU A 55 -35.50 -7.39 -68.96
C GLU A 55 -35.62 -8.91 -69.06
N ALA A 56 -35.14 -9.49 -70.15
CA ALA A 56 -35.25 -10.91 -70.43
C ALA A 56 -34.47 -11.73 -69.40
N PHE A 57 -33.27 -11.27 -69.02
CA PHE A 57 -32.52 -11.89 -67.94
C PHE A 57 -33.25 -11.78 -66.60
N ARG A 58 -33.81 -10.61 -66.26
CA ARG A 58 -34.56 -10.43 -65.01
C ARG A 58 -35.78 -11.35 -64.92
N GLN A 59 -36.53 -11.50 -66.02
CA GLN A 59 -37.67 -12.40 -66.07
C GLN A 59 -37.26 -13.86 -65.86
N ARG A 60 -36.17 -14.33 -66.49
CA ARG A 60 -35.62 -15.67 -66.22
C ARG A 60 -35.25 -15.87 -64.75
N VAL A 61 -34.66 -14.85 -64.12
CA VAL A 61 -34.35 -14.89 -62.69
C VAL A 61 -35.64 -15.01 -61.88
N ALA A 62 -36.65 -14.18 -62.16
CA ALA A 62 -37.94 -14.24 -61.48
C ALA A 62 -38.64 -15.61 -61.61
N GLU A 63 -38.58 -16.25 -62.78
CA GLU A 63 -39.17 -17.57 -63.05
C GLU A 63 -38.41 -18.71 -62.34
N SER A 64 -37.10 -18.58 -62.18
CA SER A 64 -36.26 -19.61 -61.55
C SER A 64 -36.30 -19.60 -60.02
N VAL A 65 -36.77 -18.49 -59.43
CA VAL A 65 -36.70 -18.27 -57.99
C VAL A 65 -38.04 -18.61 -57.36
N ASN A 66 -37.99 -19.35 -56.24
CA ASN A 66 -39.19 -19.56 -55.44
C ASN A 66 -39.58 -18.23 -54.75
N LEU A 67 -40.62 -17.58 -55.28
CA LEU A 67 -41.10 -16.28 -54.82
C LEU A 67 -41.52 -16.27 -53.34
N ASP A 68 -41.89 -17.42 -52.77
CA ASP A 68 -42.25 -17.54 -51.35
C ASP A 68 -41.03 -17.57 -50.41
N ALA A 69 -39.83 -17.81 -50.95
CA ALA A 69 -38.58 -17.88 -50.20
C ALA A 69 -37.76 -16.58 -50.27
N VAL A 70 -38.26 -15.55 -50.96
CA VAL A 70 -37.56 -14.28 -51.19
C VAL A 70 -38.18 -13.16 -50.36
N ASP A 71 -37.33 -12.29 -49.82
CA ASP A 71 -37.77 -11.09 -49.12
C ASP A 71 -38.53 -10.13 -50.05
N ARG A 72 -39.48 -9.40 -49.47
CA ARG A 72 -40.36 -8.48 -50.21
C ARG A 72 -39.59 -7.47 -51.08
N PRO A 73 -38.52 -6.80 -50.62
CA PRO A 73 -37.72 -5.91 -51.46
C PRO A 73 -37.13 -6.58 -52.70
N SER A 74 -36.56 -7.77 -52.51
CA SER A 74 -36.00 -8.58 -53.60
C SER A 74 -37.08 -9.04 -54.61
N LEU A 75 -38.29 -9.37 -54.13
CA LEU A 75 -39.41 -9.71 -55.00
C LEU A 75 -39.90 -8.52 -55.84
N LEU A 76 -39.97 -7.33 -55.25
CA LEU A 76 -40.33 -6.09 -55.96
C LEU A 76 -39.32 -5.75 -57.06
N LEU A 77 -38.02 -5.96 -56.81
CA LEU A 77 -36.98 -5.72 -57.79
C LEU A 77 -37.12 -6.64 -59.02
N LEU A 78 -37.48 -7.91 -58.82
CA LEU A 78 -37.59 -8.91 -59.88
C LEU A 78 -38.88 -8.78 -60.68
N THR A 79 -40.02 -8.58 -60.01
CA THR A 79 -41.36 -8.62 -60.63
C THR A 79 -41.84 -7.27 -61.15
N ARG A 80 -41.35 -6.15 -60.60
CA ARG A 80 -41.70 -4.76 -60.99
C ARG A 80 -43.19 -4.51 -61.25
N PRO A 81 -44.09 -4.86 -60.30
CA PRO A 81 -45.50 -4.48 -60.40
C PRO A 81 -45.66 -2.95 -60.41
N ASP A 82 -46.81 -2.45 -60.84
CA ASP A 82 -47.09 -1.01 -60.77
C ASP A 82 -46.85 -0.44 -59.36
N GLY A 83 -46.12 0.66 -59.25
CA GLY A 83 -45.75 1.28 -57.97
C GLY A 83 -44.60 0.61 -57.20
N TRP A 84 -43.88 -0.34 -57.80
CA TRP A 84 -42.77 -1.05 -57.13
C TRP A 84 -41.65 -0.13 -56.61
N GLU A 85 -41.36 0.98 -57.31
CA GLU A 85 -40.30 1.92 -56.92
C GLU A 85 -40.64 2.63 -55.60
N GLU A 86 -41.88 3.12 -55.47
CA GLU A 86 -42.38 3.81 -54.27
C GLU A 86 -42.40 2.85 -53.07
N GLU A 87 -42.84 1.61 -53.29
CA GLU A 87 -42.84 0.56 -52.27
C GLU A 87 -41.41 0.24 -51.79
N LEU A 88 -40.48 0.09 -52.73
CA LEU A 88 -39.09 -0.25 -52.43
C LEU A 88 -38.35 0.91 -51.76
N GLU A 89 -38.67 2.16 -52.12
CA GLU A 89 -38.16 3.35 -51.45
C GLU A 89 -38.69 3.43 -50.01
N ARG A 90 -39.99 3.19 -49.78
CA ARG A 90 -40.56 3.12 -48.44
C ARG A 90 -39.88 2.07 -47.55
N LEU A 91 -39.67 0.85 -48.08
CA LEU A 91 -38.98 -0.21 -47.33
C LEU A 91 -37.51 0.13 -47.05
N ALA A 92 -36.85 0.87 -47.95
CA ALA A 92 -35.50 1.35 -47.73
C ALA A 92 -35.43 2.40 -46.60
N ASP A 93 -36.40 3.31 -46.56
CA ASP A 93 -36.51 4.33 -45.52
C ASP A 93 -36.84 3.72 -44.16
N GLU A 94 -37.74 2.73 -44.10
CA GLU A 94 -38.05 1.99 -42.87
C GLU A 94 -36.81 1.27 -42.29
N GLU A 95 -36.05 0.57 -43.14
CA GLU A 95 -34.82 -0.11 -42.71
C GLU A 95 -33.72 0.88 -42.30
N ALA A 96 -33.63 2.04 -42.97
CA ALA A 96 -32.71 3.10 -42.58
C ALA A 96 -33.07 3.68 -41.20
N GLN A 97 -34.35 3.98 -40.97
CA GLN A 97 -34.84 4.47 -39.69
C GLN A 97 -34.60 3.45 -38.58
N ALA A 98 -34.92 2.18 -38.81
CA ALA A 98 -34.70 1.12 -37.82
C ALA A 98 -33.21 0.95 -37.45
N ARG A 99 -32.30 1.14 -38.41
CA ARG A 99 -30.85 1.12 -38.16
C ARG A 99 -30.40 2.31 -37.32
N ASP A 100 -30.92 3.49 -37.61
CA ASP A 100 -30.58 4.69 -36.85
C ASP A 100 -31.15 4.64 -35.43
N ASP A 101 -32.40 4.22 -35.25
CA ASP A 101 -33.01 3.97 -33.93
C ASP A 101 -32.18 2.94 -33.13
N SER A 102 -31.71 1.86 -33.78
CA SER A 102 -30.84 0.87 -33.15
C SER A 102 -29.50 1.45 -32.72
N ARG A 103 -28.92 2.34 -33.54
CA ARG A 103 -27.65 3.03 -33.22
C ARG A 103 -27.84 4.00 -32.08
N GLU A 104 -28.92 4.79 -32.09
CA GLU A 104 -29.28 5.72 -31.02
C GLU A 104 -29.52 4.98 -29.70
N ALA A 105 -30.32 3.92 -29.70
CA ALA A 105 -30.55 3.10 -28.50
C ALA A 105 -29.26 2.47 -27.96
N LYS A 106 -28.33 2.03 -28.83
CA LYS A 106 -27.01 1.53 -28.41
C LYS A 106 -26.14 2.66 -27.86
N ALA A 107 -26.17 3.84 -28.46
CA ALA A 107 -25.43 5.01 -28.00
C ALA A 107 -25.94 5.46 -26.62
N GLU A 108 -27.25 5.52 -26.42
CA GLU A 108 -27.88 5.84 -25.15
C GLU A 108 -27.50 4.84 -24.06
N LYS A 109 -27.64 3.52 -24.32
CA LYS A 109 -27.21 2.47 -23.37
C LYS A 109 -25.73 2.57 -23.04
N SER A 110 -24.88 2.89 -24.01
CA SER A 110 -23.44 3.10 -23.80
C SER A 110 -23.18 4.34 -22.93
N ALA A 111 -23.88 5.44 -23.18
CA ALA A 111 -23.79 6.66 -22.39
C ALA A 111 -24.24 6.45 -20.94
N GLN A 112 -25.38 5.79 -20.73
CA GLN A 112 -25.88 5.44 -19.40
C GLN A 112 -24.88 4.57 -18.62
N ARG A 113 -24.27 3.57 -19.27
CA ARG A 113 -23.22 2.74 -18.67
C ARG A 113 -21.98 3.55 -18.29
N LYS A 114 -21.54 4.45 -19.16
CA LYS A 114 -20.40 5.35 -18.89
C LYS A 114 -20.69 6.30 -17.72
N LEU A 115 -21.89 6.86 -17.66
CA LEU A 115 -22.31 7.72 -16.55
C LEU A 115 -22.26 6.97 -15.22
N LYS A 116 -22.90 5.79 -15.15
CA LYS A 116 -22.88 4.95 -13.94
C LYS A 116 -21.47 4.57 -13.51
N ALA A 117 -20.59 4.23 -14.45
CA ALA A 117 -19.20 3.92 -14.15
C ALA A 117 -18.44 5.15 -13.63
N ALA A 118 -18.70 6.34 -14.17
CA ALA A 118 -18.10 7.59 -13.71
C ALA A 118 -18.57 7.97 -12.30
N GLU A 119 -19.87 7.79 -12.00
CA GLU A 119 -20.44 8.02 -10.67
C GLU A 119 -19.81 7.09 -9.62
N GLN A 120 -19.72 5.78 -9.91
CA GLN A 120 -19.06 4.81 -9.03
C GLN A 120 -17.57 5.13 -8.83
N ALA A 121 -16.89 5.59 -9.88
CA ALA A 121 -15.50 6.01 -9.78
C ALA A 121 -15.34 7.26 -8.90
N ARG A 122 -16.29 8.20 -8.97
CA ARG A 122 -16.34 9.40 -8.13
C ARG A 122 -16.53 9.02 -6.67
N GLU A 123 -17.53 8.20 -6.36
CA GLU A 123 -17.80 7.72 -5.00
C GLU A 123 -16.57 7.02 -4.39
N LYS A 124 -15.92 6.13 -5.15
CA LYS A 124 -14.70 5.46 -4.71
C LYS A 124 -13.51 6.41 -4.54
N ALA A 125 -13.48 7.52 -5.27
CA ALA A 125 -12.43 8.55 -5.11
C ALA A 125 -12.71 9.39 -3.86
N GLU A 126 -13.96 9.79 -3.63
CA GLU A 126 -14.40 10.52 -2.44
C GLU A 126 -14.11 9.71 -1.16
N GLY A 127 -14.43 8.42 -1.14
CA GLY A 127 -14.10 7.55 0.00
C GLY A 127 -12.60 7.48 0.28
N ARG A 128 -11.74 7.42 -0.75
CA ARG A 128 -10.28 7.45 -0.59
C ARG A 128 -9.78 8.79 -0.05
N VAL A 129 -10.39 9.90 -0.45
CA VAL A 129 -10.06 11.23 0.09
C VAL A 129 -10.42 11.32 1.57
N GLN A 130 -11.58 10.80 1.96
CA GLN A 130 -12.00 10.75 3.37
C GLN A 130 -11.07 9.88 4.22
N GLU A 131 -10.66 8.71 3.72
CA GLU A 131 -9.69 7.83 4.40
C GLU A 131 -8.34 8.53 4.60
N MET A 132 -7.79 9.14 3.55
CA MET A 132 -6.54 9.90 3.64
C MET A 132 -6.65 11.11 4.58
N ALA A 133 -7.80 11.79 4.62
CA ALA A 133 -8.04 12.89 5.55
C ALA A 133 -8.02 12.39 7.00
N ALA A 134 -8.70 11.27 7.28
CA ALA A 134 -8.69 10.66 8.61
C ALA A 134 -7.28 10.21 9.03
N GLU A 135 -6.47 9.67 8.13
CA GLU A 135 -5.07 9.34 8.41
C GLU A 135 -4.22 10.59 8.69
N LEU A 136 -4.41 11.66 7.93
CA LEU A 136 -3.73 12.94 8.17
C LEU A 136 -4.07 13.49 9.56
N ASP A 137 -5.33 13.42 9.98
CA ASP A 137 -5.73 13.91 11.29
C ASP A 137 -5.17 13.04 12.43
N ARG A 138 -5.14 11.71 12.26
CA ARG A 138 -4.47 10.81 13.23
C ARG A 138 -2.98 11.11 13.37
N THR A 139 -2.29 11.30 12.25
CA THR A 139 -0.84 11.60 12.27
C THR A 139 -0.53 12.97 12.86
N ARG A 140 -1.40 13.96 12.63
CA ARG A 140 -1.31 15.28 13.28
C ARG A 140 -1.50 15.17 14.79
N ALA A 141 -2.53 14.46 15.25
CA ALA A 141 -2.77 14.25 16.67
C ALA A 141 -1.59 13.53 17.36
N ALA A 142 -1.03 12.49 16.72
CA ALA A 142 0.14 11.79 17.23
C ALA A 142 1.37 12.71 17.33
N LEU A 143 1.62 13.56 16.32
CA LEU A 143 2.71 14.53 16.34
C LEU A 143 2.52 15.60 17.43
N GLU A 144 1.28 16.07 17.64
CA GLU A 144 0.97 17.01 18.72
C GLU A 144 1.20 16.39 20.09
N GLN A 145 0.80 15.13 20.28
CA GLN A 145 1.07 14.36 21.49
C GLN A 145 2.56 14.17 21.74
N GLU A 146 3.34 13.81 20.71
CA GLU A 146 4.80 13.67 20.81
C GLU A 146 5.44 15.00 21.21
N ARG A 147 5.04 16.10 20.56
CA ARG A 147 5.55 17.44 20.88
C ARG A 147 5.19 17.88 22.31
N ALA A 148 3.99 17.54 22.78
CA ALA A 148 3.58 17.82 24.15
C ALA A 148 4.42 17.00 25.14
N GLY A 149 4.59 15.70 24.90
CA GLY A 149 5.44 14.83 25.71
C GLY A 149 6.89 15.29 25.76
N ARG A 150 7.46 15.70 24.61
CA ARG A 150 8.81 16.26 24.55
C ARG A 150 8.96 17.53 25.38
N ARG A 151 8.03 18.49 25.26
CA ARG A 151 8.06 19.72 26.07
C ARG A 151 7.94 19.43 27.57
N GLN A 152 7.14 18.44 27.94
CA GLN A 152 7.02 18.02 29.33
C GLN A 152 8.34 17.40 29.83
N ALA A 153 8.93 16.49 29.06
CA ALA A 153 10.21 15.88 29.38
C ALA A 153 11.35 16.91 29.48
N GLU A 154 11.38 17.90 28.58
CA GLU A 154 12.34 19.01 28.63
C GLU A 154 12.17 19.85 29.91
N THR A 155 10.93 20.18 30.27
CA THR A 155 10.63 20.89 31.53
C THR A 155 11.06 20.08 32.76
N THR A 156 10.76 18.78 32.80
CA THR A 156 11.15 17.89 33.92
C THR A 156 12.67 17.70 33.98
N ALA A 157 13.35 17.56 32.85
CA ALA A 157 14.81 17.49 32.83
C ALA A 157 15.45 18.78 33.36
N HIS A 158 14.89 19.93 33.00
CA HIS A 158 15.36 21.23 33.51
C HIS A 158 15.15 21.34 35.02
N SER A 159 13.98 20.96 35.55
CA SER A 159 13.72 21.00 36.99
C SER A 159 14.64 20.07 37.78
N LEU A 160 14.85 18.84 37.29
CA LEU A 160 15.76 17.88 37.92
C LEU A 160 17.21 18.37 37.90
N THR A 161 17.65 18.99 36.80
CA THR A 161 19.00 19.56 36.71
C THR A 161 19.19 20.66 37.75
N TRP A 162 18.20 21.54 37.89
CA TRP A 162 18.21 22.59 38.92
C TRP A 162 18.24 22.02 40.35
N GLU A 163 17.45 20.97 40.62
CA GLU A 163 17.46 20.28 41.92
C GLU A 163 18.83 19.64 42.22
N ILE A 164 19.44 18.97 41.24
CA ILE A 164 20.78 18.38 41.37
C ILE A 164 21.81 19.45 41.72
N ASP A 165 21.79 20.59 41.05
CA ASP A 165 22.73 21.68 41.32
C ASP A 165 22.54 22.27 42.73
N LYS A 166 21.29 22.42 43.17
CA LYS A 166 20.97 22.81 44.54
C LYS A 166 21.45 21.80 45.59
N GLN A 167 21.29 20.49 45.32
CA GLN A 167 21.79 19.45 46.22
C GLN A 167 23.32 19.44 46.27
N ARG A 168 24.01 19.66 45.14
CA ARG A 168 25.47 19.78 45.10
C ARG A 168 25.98 20.98 45.92
N GLU A 169 25.30 22.11 45.82
CA GLU A 169 25.61 23.28 46.66
C GLU A 169 25.45 22.95 48.15
N ARG A 170 24.36 22.28 48.52
CA ARG A 170 24.14 21.85 49.91
C ARG A 170 25.19 20.87 50.41
N VAL A 171 25.63 19.93 49.58
CA VAL A 171 26.72 19.01 49.92
C VAL A 171 28.02 19.78 50.17
N ARG A 172 28.37 20.74 49.31
CA ARG A 172 29.55 21.59 49.52
C ARG A 172 29.48 22.38 50.83
N GLU A 173 28.33 22.99 51.14
CA GLU A 173 28.14 23.70 52.41
C GLU A 173 28.35 22.78 53.63
N LEU A 174 27.89 21.53 53.54
CA LEU A 174 28.07 20.53 54.60
C LEU A 174 29.52 20.06 54.70
N GLU A 175 30.21 19.85 53.58
CA GLU A 175 31.65 19.52 53.54
C GLU A 175 32.50 20.64 54.15
N GLU A 176 32.20 21.90 53.81
CA GLU A 176 32.85 23.09 54.40
C GLU A 176 32.55 23.22 55.90
N ALA A 177 31.32 22.98 56.33
CA ALA A 177 30.98 22.95 57.75
C ALA A 177 31.72 21.83 58.50
N THR A 178 31.80 20.64 57.90
CA THR A 178 32.51 19.50 58.48
C THR A 178 34.01 19.80 58.62
N THR A 179 34.61 20.43 57.62
CA THR A 179 36.02 20.86 57.65
C THR A 179 36.25 21.87 58.78
N ARG A 180 35.39 22.89 58.91
CA ARG A 180 35.46 23.85 60.03
C ARG A 180 35.37 23.19 61.39
N TRP A 181 34.41 22.29 61.59
CA TRP A 181 34.28 21.52 62.84
C TRP A 181 35.52 20.68 63.15
N GLN A 182 36.16 20.09 62.12
CA GLN A 182 37.39 19.33 62.31
C GLN A 182 38.56 20.24 62.70
N GLU A 183 38.70 21.40 62.08
CA GLU A 183 39.70 22.41 62.41
C GLU A 183 39.54 22.92 63.85
N GLU A 184 38.32 23.31 64.24
CA GLU A 184 37.98 23.71 65.61
C GLU A 184 38.30 22.59 66.62
N ARG A 185 37.99 21.33 66.28
CA ARG A 185 38.31 20.19 67.14
C ARG A 185 39.81 20.00 67.31
N ILE A 186 40.59 20.14 66.24
CA ILE A 186 42.06 20.06 66.30
C ILE A 186 42.61 21.20 67.15
N GLU A 187 42.09 22.42 66.99
CA GLU A 187 42.49 23.59 67.77
C GLU A 187 42.18 23.40 69.27
N LEU A 188 40.97 22.95 69.61
CA LEU A 188 40.60 22.60 70.99
C LEU A 188 41.51 21.50 71.57
N GLN A 189 41.82 20.47 70.79
CA GLN A 189 42.70 19.39 71.22
C GLN A 189 44.15 19.87 71.43
N ARG A 190 44.64 20.79 70.59
CA ARG A 190 45.94 21.46 70.80
C ARG A 190 45.93 22.31 72.06
N ALA A 191 44.89 23.13 72.27
CA ALA A 191 44.75 23.95 73.47
C ALA A 191 44.73 23.11 74.75
N LEU A 192 44.09 21.92 74.72
CA LEU A 192 44.11 20.98 75.85
C LEU A 192 45.50 20.35 76.08
N THR A 193 46.30 20.19 75.03
CA THR A 193 47.66 19.60 75.10
C THR A 193 48.73 20.61 75.52
N ASP A 194 48.62 21.87 75.07
CA ASP A 194 49.54 22.97 75.41
C ASP A 194 49.16 23.70 76.71
N ALA A 195 48.05 23.33 77.36
CA ALA A 195 47.74 23.81 78.69
C ALA A 195 48.90 23.42 79.65
N PRO A 196 49.54 24.37 80.34
CA PRO A 196 50.58 24.04 81.30
C PRO A 196 49.99 23.09 82.35
N GLN A 197 50.68 21.97 82.60
CA GLN A 197 50.39 21.14 83.78
C GLN A 197 50.67 21.98 85.02
N THR A 198 49.67 22.70 85.50
CA THR A 198 49.63 23.11 86.89
C THR A 198 49.69 21.82 87.73
N PRO A 199 50.49 21.78 88.81
CA PRO A 199 50.38 20.68 89.75
C PRO A 199 48.92 20.62 90.19
N SER A 200 48.34 19.41 90.16
CA SER A 200 46.99 19.14 90.63
C SER A 200 46.73 19.96 91.90
N PRO A 201 45.72 20.84 91.93
CA PRO A 201 45.09 21.07 93.22
C PRO A 201 44.61 19.70 93.69
N ASP A 202 44.72 19.45 94.99
CA ASP A 202 44.12 18.30 95.64
C ASP A 202 42.61 18.40 95.38
N VAL A 203 42.15 17.82 94.26
CA VAL A 203 40.75 17.73 93.91
C VAL A 203 40.24 16.63 94.81
N ALA A 204 39.64 17.03 95.93
CA ALA A 204 38.68 16.20 96.63
C ALA A 204 37.81 15.57 95.54
N MET A 205 37.75 14.23 95.48
CA MET A 205 36.80 13.52 94.65
C MET A 205 35.39 13.99 95.03
N GLU A 206 34.90 15.06 94.39
CA GLU A 206 33.48 15.24 94.24
C GLU A 206 33.00 14.07 93.39
N GLU A 207 31.98 13.38 93.90
CA GLU A 207 31.36 12.23 93.28
C GLU A 207 31.14 12.51 91.81
N PHE A 208 31.90 11.81 90.97
CA PHE A 208 31.72 11.83 89.53
C PHE A 208 30.28 11.40 89.29
N ASP A 209 29.42 12.28 88.78
CA ASP A 209 28.03 11.97 88.49
C ASP A 209 27.97 11.05 87.26
N VAL A 210 28.27 9.78 87.51
CA VAL A 210 28.13 8.69 86.55
C VAL A 210 26.68 8.62 86.06
N SER A 211 25.71 9.06 86.87
CA SER A 211 24.30 9.11 86.48
C SER A 211 24.07 10.12 85.35
N GLY A 212 24.56 11.35 85.48
CA GLY A 212 24.44 12.38 84.45
C GLY A 212 25.16 12.04 83.14
N MET A 213 26.32 11.38 83.22
CA MET A 213 27.03 10.92 82.02
C MET A 213 26.33 9.73 81.34
N VAL A 214 25.73 8.81 82.12
CA VAL A 214 24.89 7.71 81.62
C VAL A 214 23.60 8.26 81.01
N GLU A 215 23.02 9.32 81.57
CA GLU A 215 21.86 10.02 80.99
C GLU A 215 22.20 10.71 79.68
N ALA A 216 23.35 11.40 79.59
CA ALA A 216 23.83 12.03 78.37
C ALA A 216 24.14 10.99 77.27
N LEU A 217 24.76 9.85 77.62
CA LEU A 217 24.98 8.73 76.70
C LEU A 217 23.67 8.06 76.28
N GLY A 218 22.70 7.95 77.20
CA GLY A 218 21.34 7.49 76.92
C GLY A 218 20.61 8.40 75.94
N GLY A 219 20.74 9.72 76.12
CA GLY A 219 20.22 10.75 75.21
C GLY A 219 20.86 10.69 73.83
N ALA A 220 22.20 10.57 73.76
CA ALA A 220 22.92 10.42 72.50
C ALA A 220 22.55 9.13 71.75
N ARG A 221 22.38 8.01 72.47
CA ARG A 221 21.90 6.75 71.91
C ARG A 221 20.45 6.86 71.41
N GLY A 222 19.59 7.56 72.15
CA GLY A 222 18.22 7.85 71.74
C GLY A 222 18.15 8.69 70.46
N ALA A 223 19.01 9.71 70.34
CA ALA A 223 19.12 10.54 69.14
C ALA A 223 19.62 9.76 67.92
N LEU A 224 20.61 8.87 68.11
CA LEU A 224 21.10 7.95 67.07
C LEU A 224 19.99 7.00 66.58
N SER A 225 19.25 6.38 67.49
CA SER A 225 18.12 5.52 67.10
C SER A 225 16.97 6.28 66.44
N ALA A 226 16.77 7.56 66.75
CA ALA A 226 15.80 8.41 66.05
C ALA A 226 16.25 8.73 64.62
N LEU A 227 17.54 8.98 64.41
CA LEU A 227 18.14 9.17 63.09
C LEU A 227 18.10 7.90 62.25
N GLU A 228 18.36 6.73 62.83
CA GLU A 228 18.24 5.43 62.15
C GLU A 228 16.82 5.20 61.65
N ARG A 229 15.79 5.43 62.49
CA ARG A 229 14.39 5.31 62.05
C ARG A 229 14.00 6.33 60.98
N ALA A 230 14.58 7.53 61.02
CA ALA A 230 14.34 8.54 59.99
C ALA A 230 14.96 8.12 58.65
N LEU A 231 16.17 7.54 58.67
CA LEU A 231 16.82 6.96 57.49
C LEU A 231 16.03 5.77 56.93
N GLU A 232 15.57 4.86 57.78
CA GLU A 232 14.77 3.70 57.37
C GLU A 232 13.41 4.11 56.78
N SER A 233 12.80 5.20 57.29
CA SER A 233 11.60 5.79 56.71
C SER A 233 11.85 6.48 55.36
N ILE A 234 13.03 7.07 55.15
CA ILE A 234 13.41 7.66 53.85
C ILE A 234 13.69 6.55 52.84
N GLU A 235 14.34 5.47 53.27
CA GLU A 235 14.60 4.27 52.46
C GLU A 235 13.30 3.56 52.05
N ALA A 236 12.30 3.50 52.94
CA ALA A 236 10.97 3.00 52.62
C ALA A 236 10.16 3.90 51.66
N GLN A 237 10.54 5.19 51.52
CA GLN A 237 9.90 6.15 50.61
C GLN A 237 10.63 6.28 49.27
N LEU A 238 11.82 5.68 49.12
CA LEU A 238 12.49 5.55 47.84
C LEU A 238 11.69 4.60 46.94
N PRO A 239 11.30 5.01 45.72
CA PRO A 239 10.56 4.15 44.81
C PRO A 239 11.39 2.90 44.50
N THR A 240 10.88 1.71 44.83
CA THR A 240 11.45 0.47 44.31
C THR A 240 11.33 0.50 42.79
N GLU A 241 12.49 0.41 42.12
CA GLU A 241 12.62 0.38 40.67
C GLU A 241 11.62 -0.63 40.08
N ALA A 242 10.67 -0.11 39.32
CA ALA A 242 9.65 -0.93 38.67
C ALA A 242 10.34 -1.92 37.70
N PRO A 243 9.85 -3.17 37.58
CA PRO A 243 10.39 -4.12 36.63
C PRO A 243 10.25 -3.56 35.21
N PRO A 244 11.19 -3.86 34.30
CA PRO A 244 11.19 -3.28 32.97
C PRO A 244 9.90 -3.68 32.23
N PRO A 245 9.28 -2.76 31.48
CA PRO A 245 8.11 -3.10 30.69
C PRO A 245 8.47 -4.14 29.62
N SER A 246 7.71 -5.23 29.61
CA SER A 246 7.66 -6.21 28.54
C SER A 246 7.40 -5.53 27.21
N SER A 247 8.29 -5.74 26.23
CA SER A 247 8.18 -5.23 24.88
C SER A 247 6.90 -5.71 24.17
N PRO A 248 6.09 -4.83 23.57
CA PRO A 248 5.29 -5.19 22.41
C PRO A 248 6.19 -5.20 21.18
N ARG A 249 6.18 -6.33 20.48
CA ARG A 249 6.71 -6.46 19.13
C ARG A 249 5.91 -5.59 18.15
N SER A 250 6.66 -5.09 17.17
CA SER A 250 6.31 -4.85 15.76
C SER A 250 5.20 -3.85 15.42
N GLY A 251 5.63 -2.79 14.71
CA GLY A 251 5.10 -2.51 13.38
C GLY A 251 4.53 -1.12 13.18
N GLN A 252 5.35 -0.19 12.68
CA GLN A 252 5.12 0.41 11.37
C GLN A 252 6.29 1.31 10.98
N GLU A 253 7.00 0.86 9.96
CA GLU A 253 8.08 1.57 9.29
C GLU A 253 7.61 2.96 8.81
N ARG A 254 8.41 3.99 9.08
CA ARG A 254 8.26 5.31 8.48
C ARG A 254 8.31 5.16 6.96
N ARG A 255 7.17 5.32 6.29
CA ARG A 255 7.12 5.50 4.84
C ARG A 255 7.86 6.79 4.45
N LEU A 256 9.10 6.63 4.02
CA LEU A 256 9.77 7.62 3.18
C LEU A 256 8.87 7.91 1.97
N ARG A 257 8.59 9.19 1.73
CA ARG A 257 7.71 9.66 0.65
C ARG A 257 8.19 9.10 -0.68
N LYS A 258 7.32 8.33 -1.33
CA LYS A 258 7.56 7.76 -2.65
C LYS A 258 7.29 8.84 -3.70
N GLU A 259 8.33 9.29 -4.38
CA GLU A 259 8.19 9.93 -5.69
C GLU A 259 7.35 9.02 -6.60
N LYS A 260 6.45 9.59 -7.40
CA LYS A 260 5.50 8.87 -8.27
C LYS A 260 6.22 7.96 -9.26
N HIS A 261 6.58 6.76 -8.84
CA HIS A 261 7.11 5.72 -9.71
C HIS A 261 5.99 5.20 -10.60
N ALA A 262 6.30 4.99 -11.88
CA ALA A 262 5.45 4.30 -12.85
C ALA A 262 4.77 3.08 -12.20
N ARG A 263 3.46 2.92 -12.44
CA ARG A 263 2.67 1.81 -11.87
C ARG A 263 3.36 0.49 -12.20
N ARG A 264 3.84 -0.21 -11.15
CA ARG A 264 4.48 -1.52 -11.27
C ARG A 264 3.42 -2.55 -11.68
N SER A 265 3.65 -3.27 -12.77
CA SER A 265 2.81 -4.40 -13.17
C SER A 265 3.20 -5.64 -12.35
N PRO A 266 2.26 -6.34 -11.70
CA PRO A 266 2.55 -7.58 -11.00
C PRO A 266 3.04 -8.63 -12.00
N SER A 267 4.11 -9.34 -11.64
CA SER A 267 4.59 -10.46 -12.45
C SER A 267 3.68 -11.68 -12.23
N PRO A 268 3.17 -12.33 -13.29
CA PRO A 268 2.27 -13.46 -13.15
C PRO A 268 3.02 -14.65 -12.54
N LEU A 269 2.37 -15.34 -11.59
CA LEU A 269 2.85 -16.62 -11.08
C LEU A 269 2.35 -17.77 -12.00
N PRO A 270 3.05 -18.91 -12.03
CA PRO A 270 2.57 -20.12 -12.69
C PRO A 270 1.20 -20.54 -12.14
N GLY A 271 0.34 -21.07 -13.01
CA GLY A 271 -1.01 -21.51 -12.61
C GLY A 271 -0.97 -22.55 -11.50
N GLY A 272 -1.75 -22.34 -10.43
CA GLY A 272 -1.85 -23.25 -9.28
C GLY A 272 -0.84 -22.98 -8.16
N VAL A 273 0.05 -21.99 -8.30
CA VAL A 273 1.05 -21.65 -7.28
C VAL A 273 0.54 -20.50 -6.39
N HIS A 274 0.54 -20.72 -5.07
CA HIS A 274 0.23 -19.68 -4.09
C HIS A 274 1.42 -18.74 -3.88
N ASP A 275 1.15 -17.45 -3.73
CA ASP A 275 2.14 -16.37 -3.55
C ASP A 275 3.05 -16.53 -2.33
N THR A 276 2.59 -17.24 -1.29
CA THR A 276 3.33 -17.54 -0.07
C THR A 276 4.14 -18.84 -0.13
N SER A 277 4.12 -19.54 -1.26
CA SER A 277 4.83 -20.83 -1.41
C SER A 277 6.32 -20.65 -1.76
N ASP A 278 7.13 -21.64 -1.38
CA ASP A 278 8.54 -21.71 -1.78
C ASP A 278 8.71 -21.77 -3.31
N GLU A 279 7.73 -22.36 -4.01
CA GLU A 279 7.72 -22.45 -5.47
C GLU A 279 7.53 -21.08 -6.12
N ALA A 280 6.62 -20.25 -5.58
CA ALA A 280 6.47 -18.86 -5.99
C ALA A 280 7.77 -18.07 -5.77
N ALA A 281 8.41 -18.23 -4.60
CA ALA A 281 9.65 -17.54 -4.29
C ALA A 281 10.79 -17.90 -5.28
N ARG A 282 10.96 -19.19 -5.59
CA ARG A 282 11.94 -19.65 -6.58
C ARG A 282 11.67 -19.10 -7.97
N HIS A 283 10.40 -19.05 -8.38
CA HIS A 283 10.00 -18.50 -9.66
C HIS A 283 10.31 -17.00 -9.76
N LEU A 284 9.93 -16.23 -8.75
CA LEU A 284 10.11 -14.78 -8.72
C LEU A 284 11.60 -14.38 -8.71
N VAL A 285 12.44 -15.10 -7.97
CA VAL A 285 13.89 -14.83 -7.91
C VAL A 285 14.58 -15.13 -9.25
N ALA A 286 14.01 -15.99 -10.10
CA ALA A 286 14.54 -16.28 -11.43
C ALA A 286 14.25 -15.17 -12.46
N LEU A 287 13.36 -14.22 -12.16
CA LEU A 287 13.02 -13.12 -13.05
C LEU A 287 14.11 -12.03 -13.01
N LYS A 288 14.51 -11.53 -14.18
CA LYS A 288 15.61 -10.55 -14.33
C LYS A 288 15.27 -9.13 -13.83
N HIS A 289 13.99 -8.84 -13.59
CA HIS A 289 13.49 -7.51 -13.22
C HIS A 289 12.98 -7.45 -11.77
N VAL A 290 13.40 -8.39 -10.93
CA VAL A 290 13.01 -8.47 -9.51
C VAL A 290 14.22 -8.14 -8.64
N VAL A 291 13.98 -7.30 -7.63
CA VAL A 291 14.94 -7.00 -6.56
C VAL A 291 14.52 -7.80 -5.33
N LEU A 292 15.43 -8.61 -4.78
CA LEU A 292 15.22 -9.37 -3.56
C LEU A 292 15.63 -8.51 -2.35
N VAL A 293 14.68 -8.20 -1.48
CA VAL A 293 14.95 -7.49 -0.21
C VAL A 293 14.96 -8.50 0.92
N VAL A 294 16.04 -8.54 1.70
CA VAL A 294 16.26 -9.50 2.78
C VAL A 294 16.40 -8.77 4.11
N ASP A 295 15.58 -9.14 5.08
CA ASP A 295 15.79 -8.83 6.49
C ASP A 295 16.89 -9.74 7.04
N GLY A 296 18.10 -9.19 7.08
CA GLY A 296 19.32 -9.90 7.42
C GLY A 296 19.32 -10.46 8.84
N TYR A 297 18.73 -9.74 9.80
CA TYR A 297 18.67 -10.20 11.18
C TYR A 297 17.71 -11.40 11.32
N ASN A 298 16.48 -11.25 10.83
CA ASN A 298 15.47 -12.31 10.96
C ASN A 298 15.82 -13.56 10.16
N VAL A 299 16.41 -13.41 8.97
CA VAL A 299 16.83 -14.55 8.14
C VAL A 299 18.05 -15.24 8.72
N ALA A 300 19.04 -14.50 9.21
CA ALA A 300 20.22 -15.09 9.83
C ALA A 300 19.85 -15.89 11.10
N MET A 301 19.00 -15.31 11.95
CA MET A 301 18.55 -15.94 13.19
C MET A 301 17.68 -17.19 12.96
N ARG A 302 16.87 -17.21 11.89
CA ARG A 302 16.08 -18.41 11.51
C ARG A 302 16.91 -19.48 10.81
N GLY A 303 17.89 -19.10 10.01
CA GLY A 303 18.71 -20.03 9.22
C GLY A 303 19.82 -20.71 10.00
N TRP A 304 20.36 -20.04 11.03
CA TRP A 304 21.46 -20.55 11.85
C TRP A 304 21.24 -20.25 13.35
N PRO A 305 20.16 -20.78 13.96
CA PRO A 305 19.87 -20.54 15.37
C PRO A 305 20.98 -21.09 16.30
N ASP A 306 21.69 -22.13 15.86
CA ASP A 306 22.72 -22.82 16.65
C ASP A 306 24.09 -22.11 16.64
N VAL A 307 24.27 -21.06 15.83
CA VAL A 307 25.52 -20.29 15.78
C VAL A 307 25.43 -19.16 16.78
N VAL A 308 26.15 -19.25 17.90
CA VAL A 308 26.02 -18.29 19.02
C VAL A 308 26.50 -16.88 18.67
N ALA A 309 27.49 -16.75 17.76
CA ALA A 309 28.05 -15.47 17.37
C ALA A 309 27.27 -14.83 16.20
N LEU A 310 26.62 -13.69 16.47
CA LEU A 310 25.90 -12.89 15.45
C LEU A 310 26.76 -12.53 14.21
N PRO A 311 28.05 -12.18 14.33
CA PRO A 311 28.90 -11.91 13.16
C PRO A 311 29.03 -13.12 12.22
N ASP A 312 29.08 -14.34 12.76
CA ASP A 312 29.22 -15.57 11.97
C ASP A 312 27.92 -15.93 11.25
N GLN A 313 26.77 -15.68 11.90
CA GLN A 313 25.46 -15.81 11.24
C GLN A 313 25.36 -14.84 10.06
N ARG A 314 25.79 -13.59 10.25
CA ARG A 314 25.82 -12.56 9.19
C ARG A 314 26.73 -12.95 8.03
N ALA A 315 27.95 -13.42 8.31
CA ALA A 315 28.90 -13.83 7.28
C ALA A 315 28.35 -14.99 6.42
N ARG A 316 27.72 -15.98 7.07
CA ARG A 316 27.09 -17.12 6.38
C ARG A 316 25.92 -16.69 5.50
N LEU A 317 25.08 -15.77 5.97
CA LEU A 317 23.99 -15.21 5.16
C LEU A 317 24.54 -14.50 3.91
N LEU A 318 25.55 -13.65 4.08
CA LEU A 318 26.15 -12.90 2.97
C LEU A 318 26.79 -13.84 1.94
N ASP A 319 27.49 -14.91 2.35
CA ASP A 319 28.06 -15.89 1.41
C ASP A 319 26.96 -16.59 0.59
N ARG A 320 25.84 -16.96 1.21
CA ARG A 320 24.71 -17.59 0.51
C ARG A 320 24.05 -16.64 -0.48
N LEU A 321 23.87 -15.38 -0.11
CA LEU A 321 23.28 -14.36 -0.99
C LEU A 321 24.23 -14.00 -2.14
N ALA A 322 25.54 -13.98 -1.91
CA ALA A 322 26.53 -13.79 -2.96
C ALA A 322 26.46 -14.91 -4.03
N ARG A 323 26.31 -16.17 -3.60
CA ARG A 323 26.10 -17.30 -4.53
C ARG A 323 24.79 -17.18 -5.31
N LEU A 324 23.72 -16.70 -4.66
CA LEU A 324 22.43 -16.48 -5.31
C LEU A 324 22.55 -15.41 -6.40
N TYR A 325 23.18 -14.29 -6.09
CA TYR A 325 23.49 -13.24 -7.06
C TYR A 325 24.32 -13.78 -8.23
N ALA A 326 25.38 -14.54 -7.96
CA ALA A 326 26.23 -15.11 -9.00
C ALA A 326 25.48 -16.09 -9.93
N THR A 327 24.49 -16.82 -9.41
CA THR A 327 23.76 -17.85 -10.18
C THR A 327 22.55 -17.30 -10.92
N LYS A 328 21.87 -16.30 -10.36
CA LYS A 328 20.57 -15.81 -10.85
C LYS A 328 20.61 -14.37 -11.34
N HIS A 329 21.70 -13.64 -11.08
CA HIS A 329 21.85 -12.21 -11.36
C HIS A 329 20.71 -11.34 -10.81
N THR A 330 20.02 -11.83 -9.78
CA THR A 330 18.97 -11.09 -9.08
C THR A 330 19.62 -10.05 -8.20
N GLU A 331 19.22 -8.79 -8.32
CA GLU A 331 19.71 -7.74 -7.42
C GLU A 331 19.25 -8.05 -5.99
N VAL A 332 20.17 -8.09 -5.03
CA VAL A 332 19.88 -8.41 -3.63
C VAL A 332 20.22 -7.21 -2.75
N VAL A 333 19.25 -6.77 -1.96
CA VAL A 333 19.39 -5.72 -0.95
C VAL A 333 19.19 -6.35 0.42
N VAL A 334 20.21 -6.30 1.27
CA VAL A 334 20.17 -6.86 2.62
C VAL A 334 20.16 -5.74 3.64
N VAL A 335 19.24 -5.81 4.60
CA VAL A 335 19.10 -4.85 5.70
C VAL A 335 19.40 -5.60 7.00
N PHE A 336 20.42 -5.16 7.73
CA PHE A 336 20.74 -5.66 9.08
C PHE A 336 20.25 -4.67 10.13
#